data_AF-A0AAV2BJW1-F1
#
_entry.id   AF-A0AAV2BJW1-F1
#
_cell.length_a   1.000
_cell.length_b   1.000
_cell.length_c   1.000
_cell.angle_alpha   90.00
_cell.angle_beta   90.00
_cell.angle_gamma   90.00
#
_symmetry.space_group_name_H-M   'P 1'
#
loop_
_entity.id
_entity.type
_entity.pdbx_description
1 polymer ?
#
loop_
_entity_poly.entity_id
_entity_poly.type
_entity_poly.pdbx_seq_one_letter_code
_entity_poly.pdbx_strand_id
1 'polypeptide(L)'
;FLVFNFQNQLEEIFQKFDEGASFQYFKSFRRVRVNLTNPTAAANARIQCHQTKIGDSIVNCYFAQGSKEGETSDAYLQPPSPVRQFLISPPASPPVGWEPVGEAQPCINYDLLTAIAKLQPGLFLFLNYALNL
;
A
#
# COMPACT_ATOMS: atom_id res chain seq x y z
N PHE A 1 10.56 -27.32 -18.29
CA PHE A 1 10.95 -28.37 -17.34
C PHE A 1 12.34 -28.16 -16.71
N LEU A 2 13.35 -27.61 -17.42
CA LEU A 2 14.70 -27.40 -16.84
C LEU A 2 14.82 -26.28 -15.78
N VAL A 3 13.94 -25.27 -15.78
CA VAL A 3 14.05 -24.10 -14.89
C VAL A 3 13.83 -24.44 -13.41
N PHE A 4 12.93 -25.37 -13.11
CA PHE A 4 12.55 -25.71 -11.74
C PHE A 4 13.68 -26.42 -10.97
N ASN A 5 14.50 -27.22 -11.67
CA ASN A 5 15.56 -28.01 -11.06
C ASN A 5 16.73 -27.13 -10.57
N PHE A 6 17.07 -26.10 -11.36
CA PHE A 6 18.13 -25.16 -11.00
C PHE A 6 17.76 -24.27 -9.80
N GLN A 7 16.48 -23.90 -9.68
CA GLN A 7 16.00 -23.09 -8.55
C GLN A 7 16.19 -23.83 -7.22
N ASN A 8 15.73 -25.08 -7.15
CA ASN A 8 15.84 -25.91 -5.95
C ASN A 8 17.29 -26.14 -5.52
N GLN A 9 18.20 -26.41 -6.47
CA GLN A 9 19.62 -26.60 -6.19
C GLN A 9 20.26 -25.33 -5.62
N LEU A 10 19.91 -24.17 -6.17
CA LEU A 10 20.41 -22.89 -5.68
C LEU A 10 19.89 -22.61 -4.27
N GLU A 11 18.59 -22.80 -4.04
CA GLU A 11 17.99 -22.62 -2.71
C GLU A 11 18.64 -23.51 -1.66
N GLU A 12 18.86 -24.80 -1.95
CA GLU A 12 19.52 -25.74 -1.03
C GLU A 12 20.95 -25.30 -0.68
N ILE A 13 21.71 -24.82 -1.66
CA ILE A 13 23.09 -24.33 -1.42
C ILE A 13 23.06 -23.10 -0.51
N PHE A 14 22.18 -22.13 -0.77
CA PHE A 14 22.13 -20.89 0.00
C PHE A 14 21.49 -21.07 1.38
N GLN A 15 20.57 -22.01 1.55
CA GLN A 15 19.99 -22.39 2.85
C GLN A 15 21.03 -22.99 3.81
N LYS A 16 22.11 -23.63 3.31
CA LYS A 16 23.20 -24.14 4.16
C LYS A 16 23.98 -23.02 4.85
N PHE A 17 23.96 -21.81 4.31
CA PHE A 17 24.60 -20.65 4.92
C PHE A 17 23.69 -19.91 5.89
N ASP A 18 22.38 -19.93 5.63
CA ASP A 18 21.39 -19.23 6.44
C ASP A 18 20.00 -19.87 6.23
N GLU A 19 19.43 -20.40 7.30
CA GLU A 19 18.08 -21.00 7.29
C GLU A 19 17.00 -19.94 6.98
N GLY A 20 17.26 -18.68 7.29
CA GLY A 20 16.37 -17.54 7.02
C GLY A 20 16.49 -16.94 5.62
N ALA A 21 17.22 -17.60 4.70
CA ALA A 21 17.44 -17.08 3.36
C ALA A 21 16.13 -16.93 2.57
N SER A 22 15.94 -15.77 1.93
CA SER A 22 14.81 -15.50 1.02
C SER A 22 15.28 -15.26 -0.41
N PHE A 23 14.48 -15.70 -1.38
CA PHE A 23 14.85 -15.72 -2.80
C PHE A 23 13.83 -14.95 -3.65
N GLN A 24 14.31 -14.02 -4.48
CA GLN A 24 13.52 -13.30 -5.46
C GLN A 24 14.07 -13.54 -6.87
N TYR A 25 13.29 -14.21 -7.70
CA TYR A 25 13.69 -14.59 -9.05
C TYR A 25 13.25 -13.57 -10.10
N PHE A 26 14.20 -13.14 -10.93
CA PHE A 26 13.96 -12.25 -12.07
C PHE A 26 14.04 -13.06 -13.37
N LYS A 27 12.90 -13.64 -13.78
CA LYS A 27 12.80 -14.60 -14.90
C LYS A 27 13.38 -14.08 -16.22
N SER A 28 13.17 -12.80 -16.54
CA SER A 28 13.68 -12.18 -17.77
C SER A 28 15.19 -11.95 -17.75
N PHE A 29 15.79 -11.78 -16.57
CA PHE A 29 17.19 -11.37 -16.42
C PHE A 29 18.12 -12.54 -16.08
N ARG A 30 17.60 -13.76 -15.87
CA ARG A 30 18.35 -14.92 -15.35
C ARG A 30 19.13 -14.57 -14.08
N ARG A 31 18.50 -13.79 -13.20
CA ARG A 31 19.07 -13.32 -11.93
C ARG A 31 18.17 -13.74 -10.78
N VAL A 32 18.78 -13.94 -9.62
CA VAL A 32 18.10 -14.14 -8.36
C VAL A 32 18.71 -13.18 -7.34
N ARG A 33 17.88 -12.56 -6.52
CA ARG A 33 18.31 -11.84 -5.32
C ARG A 33 18.10 -12.76 -4.13
N VAL A 34 19.18 -12.97 -3.38
CA VAL A 34 19.17 -13.73 -2.13
C VAL A 34 19.33 -12.75 -0.99
N ASN A 35 18.37 -12.67 -0.09
CA ASN A 35 18.52 -11.92 1.15
C ASN A 35 18.86 -12.89 2.27
N LEU A 36 19.92 -12.58 2.99
CA LEU A 36 20.42 -13.33 4.13
C LEU A 36 20.27 -12.46 5.37
N THR A 37 20.02 -13.10 6.50
CA THR A 37 19.84 -12.50 7.83
C THR A 37 21.14 -11.86 8.31
N ASN A 38 22.28 -12.50 8.05
CA ASN A 38 23.57 -12.05 8.57
C ASN A 38 24.52 -11.60 7.44
N PRO A 39 25.14 -10.40 7.53
CA PRO A 39 26.15 -9.96 6.55
C PRO A 39 27.37 -10.90 6.49
N THR A 40 27.74 -11.58 7.57
CA THR A 40 28.86 -12.54 7.56
C THR A 40 28.51 -13.78 6.71
N ALA A 41 27.28 -14.29 6.83
CA ALA A 41 26.77 -15.37 5.99
C ALA A 41 26.77 -14.95 4.51
N ALA A 42 26.40 -13.70 4.20
CA ALA A 42 26.45 -13.17 2.84
C ALA A 42 27.86 -13.09 2.26
N ALA A 43 28.85 -12.67 3.06
CA ALA A 43 30.25 -12.66 2.64
C ALA A 43 30.75 -14.08 2.36
N ASN A 44 30.47 -15.02 3.25
CA ASN A 44 30.88 -16.42 3.09
C ASN A 44 30.21 -17.07 1.87
N ALA A 45 28.90 -16.89 1.71
CA ALA A 45 28.15 -17.38 0.56
C ALA A 45 28.71 -16.82 -0.75
N ARG A 46 29.09 -15.53 -0.79
CA ARG A 46 29.75 -14.95 -1.96
C ARG A 46 31.10 -15.61 -2.24
N ILE A 47 31.98 -15.77 -1.24
CA ILE A 47 33.29 -16.38 -1.44
C ILE A 47 33.17 -17.80 -1.97
N GLN A 48 32.21 -18.58 -1.46
CA GLN A 48 32.04 -19.98 -1.83
C GLN A 48 31.25 -20.18 -3.13
N CYS A 49 30.30 -19.31 -3.46
CA CYS A 49 29.42 -19.49 -4.62
C CYS A 49 29.81 -18.64 -5.84
N HIS A 50 30.69 -17.66 -5.69
CA HIS A 50 31.13 -16.85 -6.82
C HIS A 50 32.02 -17.67 -7.76
N GLN A 51 31.71 -17.64 -9.06
CA GLN A 51 32.40 -18.39 -10.11
C GLN A 51 32.36 -19.91 -9.95
N THR A 52 31.40 -20.44 -9.20
CA THR A 52 31.19 -21.88 -9.12
C THR A 52 30.21 -22.37 -10.18
N LYS A 53 30.35 -23.65 -10.54
CA LYS A 53 29.46 -24.33 -11.48
C LYS A 53 28.29 -24.93 -10.72
N ILE A 54 27.07 -24.48 -11.02
CA ILE A 54 25.83 -25.04 -10.51
C ILE A 54 25.05 -25.58 -11.72
N GLY A 55 24.79 -26.89 -11.74
CA GLY A 55 24.31 -27.57 -12.94
C GLY A 55 25.29 -27.37 -14.12
N ASP A 56 24.82 -26.80 -15.22
CA ASP A 56 25.64 -26.50 -16.41
C ASP A 56 26.07 -25.03 -16.52
N SER A 57 25.71 -24.19 -15.56
CA SER A 57 25.96 -22.74 -15.60
C SER A 57 26.95 -22.30 -14.54
N ILE A 58 27.79 -21.32 -14.89
CA ILE A 58 28.68 -20.64 -13.94
C ILE A 58 27.90 -19.49 -13.30
N VAL A 59 27.87 -19.44 -11.97
CA VAL A 59 27.12 -18.44 -11.22
C VAL A 59 28.04 -17.29 -10.79
N ASN A 60 27.55 -16.07 -10.95
CA ASN A 60 28.25 -14.87 -10.52
C ASN A 60 27.50 -14.20 -9.36
N CYS A 61 28.13 -14.12 -8.20
CA CYS A 61 27.58 -13.48 -7.00
C CYS A 61 28.10 -12.05 -6.83
N TYR A 62 27.20 -11.10 -6.62
CA TYR A 62 27.49 -9.69 -6.37
C TYR A 62 26.76 -9.23 -5.12
N PHE A 63 27.33 -8.28 -4.39
CA PHE A 63 26.62 -7.61 -3.31
C PHE A 63 25.59 -6.64 -3.89
N ALA A 64 24.39 -6.64 -3.32
CA ALA A 64 23.38 -5.65 -3.66
C ALA A 64 23.82 -4.28 -3.14
N GLN A 65 23.80 -3.28 -4.00
CA GLN A 65 23.91 -1.90 -3.54
C GLN A 65 22.58 -1.51 -2.90
N GLY A 66 22.63 -0.95 -1.68
CA GLY A 66 21.46 -0.37 -1.05
C GLY A 66 20.86 0.71 -1.97
N SER A 67 19.54 0.81 -2.02
CA SER A 67 18.92 1.98 -2.63
C SER A 67 19.39 3.20 -1.86
N LYS A 68 20.04 4.14 -2.54
CA LYS A 68 20.45 5.44 -1.97
C LYS A 68 19.26 6.36 -1.70
N GLU A 69 18.07 5.80 -1.52
CA GLU A 69 16.82 6.54 -1.31
C GLU A 69 16.77 7.19 0.08
N GLY A 70 17.72 6.89 0.97
CA GLY A 70 17.89 7.52 2.29
C GLY A 70 19.25 8.17 2.52
N GLU A 71 20.21 8.05 1.60
CA GLU A 71 21.45 8.85 1.64
C GLU A 71 21.14 10.21 0.99
N THR A 72 20.22 10.94 1.60
CA THR A 72 20.08 12.37 1.40
C THR A 72 21.38 12.99 1.88
N SER A 73 22.37 13.08 0.98
CA SER A 73 23.24 14.24 0.97
C SER A 73 22.33 15.45 1.21
N ASP A 74 22.67 16.31 2.17
CA ASP A 74 21.92 17.49 2.63
C ASP A 74 21.55 18.51 1.52
N ALA A 75 21.73 18.15 0.24
CA ALA A 75 21.37 18.87 -0.97
C ALA A 75 19.90 18.74 -1.38
N TYR A 76 19.10 17.86 -0.79
CA TYR A 76 17.67 17.73 -1.10
C TYR A 76 16.80 18.42 -0.05
N LEU A 77 15.69 19.01 -0.49
CA LEU A 77 14.67 19.55 0.41
C LEU A 77 14.16 18.45 1.33
N GLN A 78 14.17 18.72 2.64
CA GLN A 78 13.67 17.77 3.64
C GLN A 78 12.17 17.54 3.42
N PRO A 79 11.67 16.30 3.60
CA PRO A 79 10.24 16.07 3.56
C PRO A 79 9.56 16.98 4.60
N PRO A 80 8.43 17.63 4.24
CA PRO A 80 7.76 18.55 5.15
C PRO A 80 7.35 17.82 6.43
N SER A 81 7.36 18.53 7.56
CA SER A 81 6.96 17.94 8.84
C SER A 81 5.53 17.36 8.72
N PRO A 82 5.26 16.16 9.27
CA PRO A 82 3.97 15.50 9.13
C PRO A 82 2.91 16.10 10.07
N VAL A 83 2.80 17.43 10.09
CA VAL A 83 1.85 18.17 10.92
C VAL A 83 0.87 18.86 9.97
N ARG A 84 -0.42 18.49 10.07
CA ARG A 84 -1.53 18.93 9.22
C ARG A 84 -1.55 18.32 7.81
N GLN A 85 -1.58 16.98 7.74
CA GLN A 85 -1.96 16.19 6.55
C GLN A 85 -3.45 16.36 6.18
N PHE A 86 -3.93 17.60 6.03
CA PHE A 86 -5.19 17.80 5.34
C PHE A 86 -4.89 17.61 3.85
N LEU A 87 -5.27 16.45 3.30
CA LEU A 87 -5.36 16.18 1.85
C LEU A 87 -6.52 16.95 1.20
N ILE A 88 -6.72 18.15 1.70
CA ILE A 88 -7.62 19.14 1.17
C ILE A 88 -6.75 20.36 1.30
N SER A 89 -6.34 20.91 0.15
CA SER A 89 -6.06 22.35 0.10
C SER A 89 -7.11 23.06 0.97
N PRO A 90 -6.83 24.21 1.61
CA PRO A 90 -7.97 25.04 1.98
C PRO A 90 -8.85 25.12 0.72
N PRO A 91 -10.16 24.82 0.81
CA PRO A 91 -11.02 24.95 -0.37
C PRO A 91 -10.72 26.32 -0.96
N ALA A 92 -10.55 26.38 -2.29
CA ALA A 92 -10.13 27.60 -2.97
C ALA A 92 -10.87 28.78 -2.35
N SER A 93 -10.12 29.74 -1.79
CA SER A 93 -10.71 30.93 -1.19
C SER A 93 -11.75 31.47 -2.16
N PRO A 94 -12.98 31.78 -1.69
CA PRO A 94 -14.02 32.19 -2.61
C PRO A 94 -13.54 33.44 -3.38
N PRO A 95 -13.97 33.59 -4.65
CA PRO A 95 -13.51 34.67 -5.51
C PRO A 95 -13.81 36.04 -4.89
N VAL A 96 -13.06 37.05 -5.33
CA VAL A 96 -13.26 38.43 -4.87
C VAL A 96 -14.73 38.84 -5.09
N GLY A 97 -15.40 39.30 -4.04
CA GLY A 97 -16.82 39.67 -4.07
C GLY A 97 -17.82 38.56 -3.68
N TRP A 98 -17.37 37.39 -3.22
CA TRP A 98 -18.27 36.41 -2.62
C TRP A 98 -18.69 36.83 -1.21
N GLU A 99 -20.01 36.90 -0.97
CA GLU A 99 -20.58 37.13 0.34
C GLU A 99 -21.46 35.93 0.75
N PRO A 100 -21.49 35.53 2.04
CA PRO A 100 -22.38 34.48 2.51
C PRO A 100 -23.84 34.87 2.24
N VAL A 101 -24.52 34.07 1.42
CA VAL A 101 -25.98 34.20 1.26
C VAL A 101 -26.63 33.60 2.51
N GLY A 102 -27.59 34.32 3.09
CA GLY A 102 -28.36 33.81 4.23
C GLY A 102 -29.03 32.48 3.88
N GLU A 103 -28.83 31.46 4.71
CA GLU A 103 -29.47 30.16 4.52
C GLU A 103 -30.98 30.34 4.49
N ALA A 104 -31.64 29.74 3.49
CA ALA A 104 -33.09 29.72 3.44
C ALA A 104 -33.63 29.03 4.70
N GLN A 105 -34.67 29.59 5.33
CA GLN A 105 -35.32 28.94 6.46
C GLN A 105 -35.74 27.53 6.05
N PRO A 106 -35.60 26.52 6.93
CA PRO A 106 -35.98 25.15 6.60
C PRO A 106 -37.46 25.12 6.22
N CYS A 107 -37.74 24.93 4.93
CA CYS A 107 -39.09 24.73 4.42
C CYS A 107 -39.48 23.29 4.73
N ILE A 108 -40.40 23.11 5.68
CA ILE A 108 -40.97 21.81 5.99
C ILE A 108 -41.91 21.42 4.85
N ASN A 109 -41.51 20.46 4.02
CA ASN A 109 -42.36 19.94 2.96
C ASN A 109 -43.33 18.89 3.52
N TYR A 110 -44.59 19.28 3.67
CA TYR A 110 -45.66 18.45 4.22
C TYR A 110 -46.00 17.22 3.36
N ASP A 111 -45.73 17.25 2.06
CA ASP A 111 -45.96 16.10 1.18
C ASP A 111 -44.99 14.97 1.51
N LEU A 112 -43.74 15.31 1.85
CA LEU A 112 -42.73 14.33 2.29
C LEU A 112 -43.10 13.71 3.63
N LEU A 113 -43.57 14.52 4.58
CA LEU A 113 -44.08 14.01 5.87
C LEU A 113 -45.26 13.05 5.66
N THR A 114 -46.17 13.39 4.76
CA THR A 114 -47.33 12.55 4.42
C THR A 114 -46.92 11.24 3.74
N ALA A 115 -45.94 11.29 2.83
CA ALA A 115 -45.42 10.11 2.16
C ALA A 115 -44.73 9.15 3.15
N ILE A 116 -43.93 9.68 4.08
CA ILE A 116 -43.26 8.89 5.12
C ILE A 116 -44.29 8.22 6.04
N ALA A 117 -45.33 8.95 6.46
CA ALA A 117 -46.40 8.40 7.28
C ALA A 117 -47.15 7.23 6.59
N LYS A 118 -47.23 7.25 5.25
CA LYS A 118 -47.85 6.18 4.45
C LYS A 118 -46.95 4.96 4.25
N LEU A 119 -45.64 5.09 4.43
CA LEU A 119 -44.69 4.00 4.22
C LEU A 119 -44.56 3.05 5.41
N GLN A 120 -45.04 3.43 6.60
CA GLN A 120 -45.00 2.57 7.79
C GLN A 120 -46.28 1.72 7.90
N PRO A 121 -46.24 0.39 7.68
CA PRO A 121 -47.41 -0.45 7.83
C PRO A 121 -47.81 -0.50 9.32
N GLY A 122 -48.96 0.08 9.65
CA GLY A 122 -49.54 0.07 11.00
C GLY A 122 -49.78 1.44 11.65
N LEU A 123 -49.27 2.55 11.09
CA LEU A 123 -49.47 3.88 11.70
C LEU A 123 -50.78 4.58 11.27
N PHE A 124 -51.33 4.21 10.10
CA PHE A 124 -52.56 4.82 9.56
C PHE A 124 -53.79 4.65 10.46
N LEU A 125 -53.79 3.64 11.35
CA LEU A 125 -54.85 3.40 12.32
C LEU A 125 -54.79 4.32 13.54
N PHE A 126 -53.61 4.86 13.88
CA PHE A 126 -53.44 5.73 15.05
C PHE A 126 -53.81 7.20 14.78
N LEU A 127 -53.58 7.70 13.56
CA LEU A 127 -53.91 9.08 13.20
C LEU A 127 -55.41 9.32 12.92
N ASN A 128 -56.15 8.31 12.48
CA ASN A 128 -57.60 8.44 12.28
C ASN A 128 -58.41 8.48 13.59
N TYR A 129 -57.88 7.89 14.67
CA TYR A 129 -58.54 7.92 15.99
C TYR A 129 -58.30 9.22 16.75
N ALA A 130 -57.19 9.93 16.50
CA ALA A 130 -56.86 11.18 17.19
C ALA A 130 -57.48 12.44 16.55
N LEU A 131 -58.02 12.35 15.33
CA LEU A 131 -58.64 13.47 14.62
C LEU A 131 -60.18 13.41 14.57
N ASN A 132 -60.81 12.43 15.24
CA ASN A 132 -62.27 12.33 15.42
C ASN A 132 -62.71 12.51 16.88
N LEU A 133 -61.92 13.24 17.68
CA LEU A 133 -62.28 13.74 19.02
C LEU A 133 -62.01 15.24 19.09
#